data_AF-A0A7X4DMG0-F1
#
_entry.id   AF-A0A7X4DMG0-F1
#
_cell.length_a   1.000
_cell.length_b   1.000
_cell.length_c   1.000
_cell.angle_alpha   90.00
_cell.angle_beta   90.00
_cell.angle_gamma   90.00
#
_symmetry.space_group_name_H-M   'P 1'
#
loop_
_entity.id
_entity.type
_entity.pdbx_description
1 polymer ?
#
loop_
_entity_poly.entity_id
_entity_poly.type
_entity_poly.pdbx_seq_one_letter_code
_entity_poly.pdbx_strand_id
1 'polypeptide(L)'
;MPMAFNADEAEAIGAGLLIGGPVGFLIGHQLTRARSYSPGQARAVTWGASWGTIQGALFATMFDVDAEVAARLMLAGGAAGLAAGSLIARREIPAGTGTSAMLGSLWGLWYGVASSVLVELEFQGTGAAMMLAGNAGLIVGAVAGSRVPLSRGRARLISLGGVLGGFAGAGMVLIGQPDSEKVAIGIPMVMSMAGLAVGALATRGGDWADRSDDVRSAASLSAPGSLLNWSEGDWALSTPLPIPAREATPVNGGRDGLIWKVPLLKVRF
;
A
#
# COMPACT_ATOMS: atom_id res chain seq x y z
N MET A 1 -9.89 16.90 11.06
CA MET A 1 -10.79 17.03 12.23
C MET A 1 -10.04 16.73 13.53
N PRO A 2 -9.14 17.64 13.93
CA PRO A 2 -8.91 17.91 15.37
C PRO A 2 -9.00 19.41 15.75
N MET A 3 -8.96 20.33 14.79
CA MET A 3 -8.92 21.79 15.08
C MET A 3 -10.29 22.45 15.30
N ALA A 4 -11.40 21.76 15.00
CA ALA A 4 -12.75 22.30 15.22
C ALA A 4 -13.19 22.32 16.70
N PHE A 5 -12.36 21.79 17.61
CA PHE A 5 -12.74 21.60 19.01
C PHE A 5 -11.88 22.34 20.03
N ASN A 6 -10.89 23.15 19.61
CA ASN A 6 -10.04 23.94 20.51
C ASN A 6 -9.48 23.12 21.70
N ALA A 7 -9.31 21.81 21.50
CA ALA A 7 -8.82 20.88 22.50
C ALA A 7 -7.32 20.72 22.27
N ASP A 8 -6.55 20.88 23.34
CA ASP A 8 -5.10 20.76 23.30
C ASP A 8 -4.67 19.46 22.59
N GLU A 9 -3.72 19.62 21.67
CA GLU A 9 -3.69 19.05 20.31
C GLU A 9 -3.69 17.51 20.17
N ALA A 10 -3.39 16.75 21.21
CA ALA A 10 -3.27 15.29 21.11
C ALA A 10 -4.61 14.55 21.28
N GLU A 11 -5.49 15.05 22.16
CA GLU A 11 -6.71 14.33 22.55
C GLU A 11 -7.77 14.37 21.44
N ALA A 12 -7.92 15.49 20.75
CA ALA A 12 -8.81 15.60 19.59
C ALA A 12 -8.32 14.75 18.41
N ILE A 13 -7.01 14.66 18.19
CA ILE A 13 -6.42 13.77 17.16
C ILE A 13 -6.72 12.32 17.54
N GLY A 14 -6.50 11.95 18.80
CA GLY A 14 -6.78 10.62 19.34
C GLY A 14 -8.26 10.24 19.19
N ALA A 15 -9.18 11.13 19.59
CA ALA A 15 -10.62 10.91 19.47
C ALA A 15 -11.05 10.80 18.00
N GLY A 16 -10.52 11.66 17.13
CA GLY A 16 -10.78 11.61 15.69
C GLY A 16 -10.33 10.28 15.05
N LEU A 17 -9.18 9.74 15.46
CA LEU A 17 -8.69 8.44 15.00
C LEU A 17 -9.52 7.28 15.56
N LEU A 18 -9.85 7.32 16.86
CA LEU A 18 -10.64 6.29 17.54
C LEU A 18 -12.06 6.17 16.99
N ILE A 19 -12.67 7.27 16.57
CA ILE A 19 -14.03 7.27 16.00
C ILE A 19 -13.98 7.10 14.49
N GLY A 20 -13.13 7.86 13.81
CA GLY A 20 -13.07 7.91 12.34
C GLY A 20 -12.65 6.58 11.72
N GLY A 21 -11.70 5.87 12.34
CA GLY A 21 -11.23 4.56 11.86
C GLY A 21 -12.35 3.51 11.81
N PRO A 22 -12.99 3.18 12.95
CA PRO A 22 -14.10 2.23 12.99
C PRO A 22 -15.31 2.65 12.13
N VAL A 23 -15.71 3.93 12.15
CA VAL A 23 -16.83 4.41 11.33
C VAL A 23 -16.53 4.27 9.84
N GLY A 24 -15.33 4.66 9.41
CA GLY A 24 -14.89 4.50 8.02
C GLY A 24 -14.86 3.03 7.59
N PHE A 25 -14.39 2.14 8.47
CA PHE A 25 -14.40 0.70 8.23
C PHE A 25 -15.82 0.14 8.08
N LEU A 26 -16.74 0.49 8.98
CA LEU A 26 -18.12 -0.03 8.95
C LEU A 26 -18.88 0.46 7.72
N ILE A 27 -18.76 1.74 7.36
CA ILE A 27 -19.34 2.29 6.14
C ILE A 27 -18.74 1.60 4.91
N GLY A 28 -17.42 1.43 4.88
CA GLY A 28 -16.73 0.70 3.81
C GLY A 28 -17.20 -0.75 3.68
N HIS A 29 -17.37 -1.45 4.81
CA HIS A 29 -17.87 -2.82 4.83
C HIS A 29 -19.30 -2.90 4.30
N GLN A 30 -20.18 -1.99 4.71
CA GLN A 30 -21.57 -1.97 4.26
C GLN A 30 -21.68 -1.65 2.77
N LEU A 31 -20.90 -0.70 2.26
CA LEU A 31 -20.88 -0.33 0.84
C LEU A 31 -20.30 -1.44 -0.06
N THR A 32 -19.39 -2.26 0.47
CA THR A 32 -18.74 -3.33 -0.30
C THR A 32 -19.51 -4.64 -0.29
N ARG A 33 -20.46 -4.87 0.64
CA ARG A 33 -21.30 -6.09 0.65
C ARG A 33 -22.08 -6.34 -0.64
N ALA A 34 -22.42 -5.29 -1.39
CA ALA A 34 -23.21 -5.39 -2.61
C ALA A 34 -22.37 -5.66 -3.87
N ARG A 35 -21.03 -5.63 -3.80
CA ARG A 35 -20.15 -5.78 -4.99
C ARG A 35 -18.89 -6.55 -4.67
N SER A 36 -18.59 -7.56 -5.47
CA SER A 36 -17.26 -8.16 -5.52
C SER A 36 -16.31 -7.21 -6.27
N TYR A 37 -15.30 -6.68 -5.56
CA TYR A 37 -14.23 -5.91 -6.18
C TYR A 37 -13.03 -6.82 -6.44
N SER A 38 -12.44 -6.72 -7.64
CA SER A 38 -11.15 -7.33 -7.90
C SER A 38 -10.08 -6.69 -7.00
N PRO A 39 -8.97 -7.38 -6.73
CA PRO A 39 -7.91 -6.83 -5.90
C PRO A 39 -7.29 -5.54 -6.48
N GLY A 40 -7.36 -5.31 -7.80
CA GLY A 40 -6.95 -4.05 -8.44
C GLY A 40 -7.98 -2.94 -8.29
N GLN A 41 -9.27 -3.25 -8.41
CA GLN A 41 -10.36 -2.30 -8.20
C GLN A 41 -10.40 -1.79 -6.74
N ALA A 42 -10.31 -2.70 -5.77
CA ALA A 42 -10.24 -2.34 -4.35
C ALA A 42 -9.04 -1.43 -4.06
N ARG A 43 -7.90 -1.67 -4.71
CA ARG A 43 -6.72 -0.81 -4.62
C ARG A 43 -6.97 0.57 -5.25
N ALA A 44 -7.61 0.65 -6.41
CA ALA A 44 -7.92 1.94 -7.04
C ALA A 44 -8.82 2.82 -6.16
N VAL A 45 -9.84 2.24 -5.51
CA VAL A 45 -10.73 2.96 -4.60
C VAL A 45 -9.99 3.46 -3.36
N THR A 46 -9.31 2.53 -2.66
CA THR A 46 -8.60 2.86 -1.41
C THR A 46 -7.43 3.81 -1.63
N TRP A 47 -6.63 3.56 -2.67
CA TRP A 47 -5.53 4.44 -3.02
C TRP A 47 -6.01 5.79 -3.55
N GLY A 48 -7.11 5.83 -4.31
CA GLY A 48 -7.71 7.09 -4.76
C GLY A 48 -8.01 8.02 -3.59
N ALA A 49 -8.62 7.50 -2.52
CA ALA A 49 -8.87 8.27 -1.31
C ALA A 49 -7.58 8.77 -0.64
N SER A 50 -6.60 7.88 -0.40
CA SER A 50 -5.32 8.27 0.19
C SER A 50 -4.56 9.30 -0.67
N TRP A 51 -4.52 9.08 -1.98
CA TRP A 51 -3.86 9.98 -2.93
C TRP A 51 -4.53 11.34 -2.95
N GLY A 52 -5.86 11.39 -2.99
CA GLY A 52 -6.61 12.63 -2.92
C GLY A 52 -6.33 13.42 -1.63
N THR A 53 -6.22 12.75 -0.48
CA THR A 53 -5.84 13.39 0.78
C THR A 53 -4.42 13.96 0.74
N ILE A 54 -3.47 13.21 0.16
CA ILE A 54 -2.10 13.69 -0.04
C ILE A 54 -2.10 14.92 -0.96
N GLN A 55 -2.85 14.91 -2.06
CA GLN A 55 -2.96 16.06 -2.97
C GLN A 55 -3.56 17.28 -2.27
N GLY A 56 -4.57 17.10 -1.41
CA GLY A 56 -5.12 18.17 -0.59
C GLY A 56 -4.10 18.78 0.39
N ALA A 57 -3.27 17.94 1.00
CA ALA A 57 -2.16 18.39 1.86
C ALA A 57 -1.09 19.16 1.06
N LEU A 58 -0.67 18.64 -0.09
CA LEU A 58 0.31 19.30 -0.96
C LEU A 58 -0.21 20.64 -1.49
N PHE A 59 -1.50 20.71 -1.82
CA PHE A 59 -2.14 21.96 -2.22
C PHE A 59 -2.13 22.96 -1.06
N ALA A 60 -2.44 22.53 0.16
CA ALA A 60 -2.35 23.38 1.34
C ALA A 60 -0.93 23.94 1.55
N THR A 61 0.10 23.11 1.39
CA THR A 61 1.51 23.52 1.45
C THR A 61 1.89 24.54 0.36
N MET A 62 1.38 24.37 -0.87
CA MET A 62 1.68 25.30 -1.97
C MET A 62 1.13 26.71 -1.74
N PHE A 63 -0.02 26.82 -1.07
CA PHE A 63 -0.69 28.09 -0.82
C PHE A 63 -0.47 28.65 0.59
N ASP A 64 0.35 27.98 1.41
CA ASP A 64 0.65 28.35 2.79
C ASP A 64 -0.60 28.69 3.61
N VAL A 65 -1.60 27.81 3.52
CA VAL A 65 -2.88 27.99 4.23
C VAL A 65 -2.76 27.50 5.67
N ASP A 66 -3.60 28.04 6.55
CA ASP A 66 -3.67 27.58 7.93
C ASP A 66 -4.09 26.09 8.03
N ALA A 67 -3.83 25.49 9.19
CA ALA A 67 -4.07 24.07 9.40
C ALA A 67 -5.57 23.68 9.34
N GLU A 68 -6.50 24.61 9.57
CA GLU A 68 -7.93 24.33 9.45
C GLU A 68 -8.30 24.18 7.96
N VAL A 69 -7.89 25.13 7.14
CA VAL A 69 -8.05 25.08 5.68
C VAL A 69 -7.32 23.87 5.11
N ALA A 70 -6.11 23.57 5.58
CA ALA A 70 -5.36 22.38 5.18
C ALA A 70 -6.14 21.08 5.48
N ALA A 71 -6.71 20.95 6.68
CA ALA A 71 -7.52 19.79 7.04
C ALA A 71 -8.78 19.67 6.15
N ARG A 72 -9.43 20.78 5.81
CA ARG A 72 -10.57 20.81 4.88
C ARG A 72 -10.16 20.39 3.47
N LEU A 73 -9.02 20.86 2.97
CA LEU A 73 -8.46 20.47 1.67
C LEU A 73 -8.09 18.98 1.64
N MET A 74 -7.50 18.44 2.70
CA MET A 74 -7.20 17.01 2.84
C MET A 74 -8.46 16.13 2.80
N LEU A 75 -9.53 16.57 3.48
CA LEU A 75 -10.83 15.87 3.46
C LEU A 75 -11.51 15.96 2.09
N ALA A 76 -11.55 17.16 1.50
CA ALA A 76 -12.12 17.39 0.17
C ALA A 76 -11.37 16.59 -0.89
N GLY A 77 -10.03 16.63 -0.85
CA GLY A 77 -9.14 15.85 -1.70
C GLY A 77 -9.39 14.35 -1.53
N GLY A 78 -9.46 13.86 -0.29
CA GLY A 78 -9.75 12.45 -0.01
C GLY A 78 -11.09 11.99 -0.57
N ALA A 79 -12.15 12.78 -0.40
CA ALA A 79 -13.46 12.50 -0.97
C ALA A 79 -13.46 12.51 -2.50
N ALA A 80 -12.82 13.51 -3.12
CA ALA A 80 -12.66 13.60 -4.58
C ALA A 80 -11.87 12.40 -5.14
N GLY A 81 -10.78 12.03 -4.47
CA GLY A 81 -9.95 10.89 -4.82
C GLY A 81 -10.68 9.55 -4.67
N LEU A 82 -11.49 9.38 -3.62
CA LEU A 82 -12.36 8.22 -3.46
C LEU A 82 -13.38 8.11 -4.60
N ALA A 83 -14.01 9.23 -4.98
CA ALA A 83 -14.97 9.28 -6.08
C ALA A 83 -14.30 8.93 -7.42
N ALA A 84 -13.13 9.50 -7.70
CA ALA A 84 -12.33 9.20 -8.88
C ALA A 84 -11.91 7.72 -8.92
N GLY A 85 -11.36 7.19 -7.80
CA GLY A 85 -10.99 5.79 -7.67
C GLY A 85 -12.17 4.85 -7.89
N SER A 86 -13.35 5.21 -7.36
CA SER A 86 -14.60 4.46 -7.56
C SER A 86 -15.10 4.49 -8.99
N LEU A 87 -14.94 5.61 -9.69
CA LEU A 87 -15.30 5.72 -11.11
C LEU A 87 -14.37 4.87 -11.99
N ILE A 88 -13.07 4.91 -11.74
CA ILE A 88 -12.06 4.12 -12.45
C ILE A 88 -12.27 2.61 -12.17
N ALA A 89 -12.59 2.25 -10.92
CA ALA A 89 -12.87 0.89 -10.50
C ALA A 89 -14.13 0.27 -11.14
N ARG A 90 -14.92 1.02 -11.91
CA ARG A 90 -15.99 0.45 -12.75
C ARG A 90 -15.46 -0.40 -13.90
N ARG A 91 -14.19 -0.23 -14.27
CA ARG A 91 -13.49 -1.08 -15.24
C ARG A 91 -12.70 -2.16 -14.49
N GLU A 92 -12.42 -3.25 -15.18
CA GLU A 92 -11.48 -4.24 -14.66
C GLU A 92 -10.08 -3.62 -14.60
N ILE A 93 -9.44 -3.76 -13.44
CA ILE A 93 -8.08 -3.26 -13.21
C ILE A 93 -7.26 -4.46 -12.74
N PRO A 94 -6.23 -4.87 -13.51
CA PRO A 94 -5.31 -5.91 -13.06
C PRO A 94 -4.64 -5.51 -11.75
N ALA A 95 -4.44 -6.48 -10.85
CA ALA A 95 -3.92 -6.23 -9.51
C ALA A 95 -2.53 -5.58 -9.54
N GLY A 96 -1.68 -5.97 -10.50
CA GLY A 96 -0.37 -5.36 -10.69
C GLY A 96 -0.41 -3.96 -11.28
N THR A 97 -1.35 -3.65 -12.19
CA THR A 97 -1.53 -2.28 -12.70
C THR A 97 -1.89 -1.32 -11.57
N GLY A 98 -2.88 -1.67 -10.73
CA GLY A 98 -3.25 -0.85 -9.59
C GLY A 98 -2.12 -0.69 -8.56
N THR A 99 -1.33 -1.75 -8.34
CA THR A 99 -0.15 -1.70 -7.45
C THR A 99 0.97 -0.84 -8.04
N SER A 100 1.20 -0.92 -9.34
CA SER A 100 2.23 -0.15 -10.04
C SER A 100 1.89 1.33 -10.08
N ALA A 101 0.62 1.69 -10.29
CA ALA A 101 0.17 3.09 -10.21
C ALA A 101 0.40 3.68 -8.80
N MET A 102 0.03 2.93 -7.75
CA MET A 102 0.26 3.32 -6.36
C MET A 102 1.76 3.54 -6.07
N LEU A 103 2.59 2.55 -6.36
CA LEU A 103 4.04 2.63 -6.10
C LEU A 103 4.70 3.71 -6.96
N GLY A 104 4.30 3.84 -8.21
CA GLY A 104 4.76 4.90 -9.09
C GLY A 104 4.47 6.29 -8.52
N SER A 105 3.29 6.50 -7.95
CA SER A 105 2.95 7.77 -7.32
C SER A 105 3.77 8.07 -6.06
N LEU A 106 4.08 7.06 -5.24
CA LEU A 106 4.95 7.20 -4.07
C LEU A 106 6.40 7.52 -4.46
N TRP A 107 6.95 6.80 -5.45
CA TRP A 107 8.27 7.10 -5.98
C TRP A 107 8.33 8.47 -6.65
N GLY A 108 7.25 8.86 -7.33
CA GLY A 108 7.07 10.22 -7.85
C GLY A 108 7.16 11.28 -6.76
N LEU A 109 6.49 11.11 -5.61
CA LEU A 109 6.62 12.02 -4.47
C LEU A 109 8.06 12.11 -3.97
N TRP A 110 8.72 10.96 -3.75
CA TRP A 110 10.11 10.90 -3.32
C TRP A 110 11.03 11.65 -4.27
N TYR A 111 10.91 11.40 -5.58
CA TYR A 111 11.72 12.09 -6.58
C TYR A 111 11.38 13.57 -6.70
N GLY A 112 10.14 13.98 -6.43
CA GLY A 112 9.74 15.38 -6.31
C GLY A 112 10.48 16.11 -5.18
N VAL A 113 10.54 15.51 -3.98
CA VAL A 113 11.32 16.03 -2.85
C VAL A 113 12.81 16.06 -3.17
N ALA A 114 13.36 14.94 -3.64
CA ALA A 114 14.79 14.88 -3.92
C ALA A 114 15.20 15.90 -5.00
N SER A 115 14.40 16.04 -6.05
CA SER A 115 14.65 17.02 -7.11
C SER A 115 14.50 18.46 -6.62
N SER A 116 13.55 18.74 -5.71
CA SER A 116 13.35 20.09 -5.18
C SER A 116 14.56 20.56 -4.37
N VAL A 117 15.18 19.68 -3.58
CA VAL A 117 16.43 19.97 -2.87
C VAL A 117 17.60 20.18 -3.85
N LEU A 118 17.70 19.36 -4.90
CA LEU A 118 18.78 19.48 -5.90
C LEU A 118 18.74 20.82 -6.65
N VAL A 119 17.55 21.35 -6.92
CA VAL A 119 17.35 22.63 -7.62
C VAL A 119 17.01 23.79 -6.67
N GLU A 120 17.15 23.59 -5.35
CA GLU A 120 16.96 24.60 -4.30
C GLU A 120 15.58 25.30 -4.35
N LEU A 121 14.51 24.54 -4.56
CA LEU A 121 13.16 25.10 -4.47
C LEU A 121 12.82 25.43 -3.01
N GLU A 122 12.14 26.55 -2.83
CA GLU A 122 11.50 26.91 -1.56
C GLU A 122 10.43 25.87 -1.17
N PHE A 123 9.95 25.95 0.08
CA PHE A 123 8.97 25.01 0.63
C PHE A 123 7.70 24.88 -0.23
N GLN A 124 7.16 26.00 -0.71
CA GLN A 124 6.00 26.02 -1.61
C GLN A 124 6.31 25.34 -2.95
N GLY A 125 7.51 25.60 -3.51
CA GLY A 125 8.00 24.97 -4.72
C GLY A 125 8.23 23.47 -4.56
N THR A 126 8.66 23.02 -3.37
CA THR A 126 8.78 21.60 -3.03
C THR A 126 7.41 20.91 -3.05
N GLY A 127 6.37 21.53 -2.46
CA GLY A 127 4.99 21.01 -2.55
C GLY A 127 4.52 20.83 -3.99
N ALA A 128 4.79 21.82 -4.85
CA ALA A 128 4.46 21.77 -6.28
C ALA A 128 5.23 20.66 -7.01
N ALA A 129 6.54 20.54 -6.76
CA ALA A 129 7.38 19.50 -7.35
C ALA A 129 6.92 18.10 -6.95
N MET A 130 6.61 17.89 -5.67
CA MET A 130 6.02 16.65 -5.17
C MET A 130 4.69 16.33 -5.88
N MET A 131 3.80 17.32 -6.00
CA MET A 131 2.49 17.12 -6.63
C MET A 131 2.62 16.70 -8.10
N LEU A 132 3.46 17.41 -8.86
CA LEU A 132 3.72 17.13 -10.27
C LEU A 132 4.40 15.76 -10.46
N ALA A 133 5.49 15.51 -9.74
CA ALA A 133 6.24 14.27 -9.84
C ALA A 133 5.43 13.06 -9.37
N GLY A 134 4.64 13.23 -8.30
CA GLY A 134 3.70 12.23 -7.80
C GLY A 134 2.66 11.83 -8.83
N ASN A 135 2.01 12.80 -9.47
CA ASN A 135 1.01 12.53 -10.53
C ASN A 135 1.66 11.93 -11.78
N ALA A 136 2.85 12.41 -12.18
CA ALA A 136 3.61 11.80 -13.27
C ALA A 136 3.96 10.33 -12.96
N GLY A 137 4.44 10.06 -11.74
CA GLY A 137 4.74 8.71 -11.26
C GLY A 137 3.50 7.80 -11.24
N LEU A 138 2.33 8.33 -10.85
CA LEU A 138 1.06 7.61 -10.92
C LEU A 138 0.75 7.16 -12.36
N ILE A 139 0.82 8.10 -13.31
CA ILE A 139 0.54 7.86 -14.72
C ILE A 139 1.54 6.86 -15.30
N VAL A 140 2.83 7.07 -15.07
CA VAL A 140 3.90 6.16 -15.53
C VAL A 140 3.70 4.77 -14.95
N GLY A 141 3.39 4.64 -13.66
CA GLY A 141 3.11 3.37 -13.01
C GLY A 141 1.88 2.65 -13.59
N ALA A 142 0.80 3.39 -13.87
CA ALA A 142 -0.41 2.85 -14.49
C ALA A 142 -0.15 2.39 -15.94
N VAL A 143 0.57 3.19 -16.73
CA VAL A 143 0.93 2.86 -18.12
C VAL A 143 1.89 1.68 -18.16
N ALA A 144 2.93 1.67 -17.34
CA ALA A 144 3.87 0.55 -17.25
C ALA A 144 3.17 -0.74 -16.84
N GLY A 145 2.33 -0.69 -15.81
CA GLY A 145 1.61 -1.86 -15.31
C GLY A 145 0.45 -2.33 -16.21
N SER A 146 0.03 -1.55 -17.20
CA SER A 146 -0.96 -1.98 -18.21
C SER A 146 -0.31 -2.52 -19.49
N ARG A 147 0.90 -2.07 -19.82
CA ARG A 147 1.67 -2.58 -20.97
C ARG A 147 2.49 -3.82 -20.64
N VAL A 148 2.97 -3.90 -19.40
CA VAL A 148 3.72 -5.06 -18.90
C VAL A 148 2.80 -5.77 -17.91
N PRO A 149 2.46 -7.05 -18.12
CA PRO A 149 1.64 -7.81 -17.20
C PRO A 149 2.45 -8.10 -15.93
N LEU A 150 2.51 -7.12 -15.04
CA LEU A 150 3.18 -7.25 -13.75
C LEU A 150 2.22 -7.95 -12.79
N SER A 151 2.69 -8.96 -12.07
CA SER A 151 1.99 -9.42 -10.87
C SER A 151 2.12 -8.37 -9.75
N ARG A 152 1.21 -8.40 -8.77
CA ARG A 152 1.31 -7.56 -7.57
C ARG A 152 2.63 -7.80 -6.81
N GLY A 153 3.03 -9.07 -6.71
CA GLY A 153 4.27 -9.48 -6.05
C GLY A 153 5.49 -8.87 -6.74
N ARG A 154 5.55 -8.99 -8.07
CA ARG A 154 6.63 -8.40 -8.87
C ARG A 154 6.73 -6.89 -8.70
N ALA A 155 5.62 -6.15 -8.78
CA ALA A 155 5.64 -4.70 -8.57
C ALA A 155 6.21 -4.29 -7.19
N ARG A 156 5.88 -5.05 -6.13
CA ARG A 156 6.43 -4.84 -4.78
C ARG A 156 7.92 -5.18 -4.69
N LEU A 157 8.37 -6.27 -5.30
CA LEU A 157 9.79 -6.63 -5.35
C LEU A 157 10.63 -5.59 -6.10
N ILE A 158 10.10 -5.02 -7.19
CA ILE A 158 10.72 -3.90 -7.88
C ILE A 158 10.88 -2.72 -6.91
N SER A 159 9.81 -2.33 -6.22
CA SER A 159 9.87 -1.23 -5.25
C SER A 159 10.80 -1.53 -4.07
N LEU A 160 10.89 -2.78 -3.62
CA LEU A 160 11.83 -3.18 -2.58
C LEU A 160 13.28 -2.98 -3.05
N GLY A 161 13.58 -3.31 -4.31
CA GLY A 161 14.87 -2.99 -4.93
C GLY A 161 15.20 -1.49 -4.82
N GLY A 162 14.23 -0.63 -5.10
CA GLY A 162 14.38 0.83 -4.93
C GLY A 162 14.67 1.24 -3.50
N VAL A 163 13.94 0.70 -2.52
CA VAL A 163 14.17 0.97 -1.09
C VAL A 163 15.57 0.53 -0.65
N LEU A 164 15.99 -0.68 -1.04
CA LEU A 164 17.33 -1.21 -0.74
C LEU A 164 18.43 -0.35 -1.38
N GLY A 165 18.23 0.09 -2.63
CA GLY A 165 19.12 1.04 -3.29
C GLY A 165 19.20 2.36 -2.54
N GLY A 166 18.07 2.94 -2.12
CA GLY A 166 18.03 4.17 -1.33
C GLY A 166 18.77 4.04 0.00
N PHE A 167 18.58 2.94 0.73
CA PHE A 167 19.31 2.66 1.97
C PHE A 167 20.81 2.47 1.75
N ALA A 168 21.21 1.77 0.68
CA ALA A 168 22.62 1.66 0.32
C ALA A 168 23.23 3.03 0.03
N GLY A 169 22.52 3.89 -0.70
CA GLY A 169 22.93 5.28 -0.94
C GLY A 169 23.03 6.10 0.35
N ALA A 170 22.04 6.00 1.24
CA ALA A 170 22.09 6.67 2.54
C ALA A 170 23.27 6.18 3.40
N GLY A 171 23.56 4.88 3.39
CA GLY A 171 24.75 4.32 4.04
C GLY A 171 26.06 4.90 3.48
N MET A 172 26.15 5.09 2.16
CA MET A 172 27.30 5.75 1.55
C MET A 172 27.44 7.21 1.98
N VAL A 173 26.34 7.94 2.10
CA VAL A 173 26.34 9.33 2.61
C VAL A 173 26.83 9.39 4.05
N LEU A 174 26.43 8.45 4.91
CA LEU A 174 26.89 8.41 6.31
C LEU A 174 28.40 8.14 6.44
N ILE A 175 28.96 7.32 5.54
CA ILE A 175 30.40 7.02 5.52
C ILE A 175 31.19 8.18 4.91
N GLY A 176 30.71 8.73 3.80
CA GLY A 176 31.41 9.79 3.07
C GLY A 176 31.29 11.18 3.69
N GLN A 177 30.23 11.40 4.49
CA GLN A 177 29.89 12.69 5.12
C GLN A 177 30.06 13.89 4.17
N PRO A 178 29.33 13.91 3.03
CA PRO A 178 29.50 14.99 2.07
C PRO A 178 29.08 16.33 2.67
N ASP A 179 29.88 17.37 2.41
CA ASP A 179 29.59 18.73 2.89
C ASP A 179 28.36 19.38 2.23
N SER A 180 27.91 18.83 1.09
CA SER A 180 26.79 19.36 0.31
C SER A 180 25.52 18.55 0.52
N GLU A 181 24.44 19.22 0.95
CA GLU A 181 23.10 18.64 1.06
C GLU A 181 22.62 18.04 -0.28
N LYS A 182 22.95 18.68 -1.41
CA LYS A 182 22.64 18.17 -2.75
C LYS A 182 23.27 16.81 -3.01
N VAL A 183 24.51 16.62 -2.57
CA VAL A 183 25.19 15.33 -2.68
C VAL A 183 24.57 14.32 -1.71
N ALA A 184 24.25 14.75 -0.49
CA ALA A 184 23.61 13.92 0.52
C ALA A 184 22.23 13.38 0.10
N ILE A 185 21.41 14.17 -0.61
CA ILE A 185 20.10 13.71 -1.13
C ILE A 185 20.23 13.01 -2.50
N GLY A 186 21.17 13.48 -3.33
CA GLY A 186 21.37 12.99 -4.70
C GLY A 186 21.85 11.53 -4.73
N ILE A 187 22.72 11.13 -3.82
CA ILE A 187 23.23 9.75 -3.74
C ILE A 187 22.09 8.74 -3.46
N PRO A 188 21.28 8.86 -2.38
CA PRO A 188 20.11 8.00 -2.15
C PRO A 188 19.09 8.03 -3.29
N MET A 189 18.89 9.18 -3.92
CA MET A 189 18.00 9.31 -5.08
C MET A 189 18.49 8.44 -6.25
N VAL A 190 19.73 8.61 -6.70
CA VAL A 190 20.29 7.84 -7.82
C VAL A 190 20.37 6.35 -7.48
N MET A 191 20.79 6.02 -6.26
CA MET A 191 20.88 4.63 -5.83
C MET A 191 19.51 3.95 -5.72
N SER A 192 18.45 4.66 -5.32
CA SER A 192 17.10 4.11 -5.35
C SER A 192 16.59 3.88 -6.77
N MET A 193 16.90 4.77 -7.73
CA MET A 193 16.61 4.54 -9.16
C MET A 193 17.33 3.30 -9.69
N ALA A 194 18.63 3.15 -9.38
CA ALA A 194 19.40 1.96 -9.75
C ALA A 194 18.80 0.68 -9.12
N GLY A 195 18.38 0.75 -7.85
CA GLY A 195 17.71 -0.33 -7.15
C GLY A 195 16.39 -0.75 -7.79
N LEU A 196 15.56 0.22 -8.22
CA LEU A 196 14.34 -0.06 -8.99
C LEU A 196 14.65 -0.77 -10.31
N ALA A 197 15.66 -0.28 -11.05
CA ALA A 197 16.08 -0.87 -12.32
C ALA A 197 16.57 -2.32 -12.13
N VAL A 198 17.43 -2.56 -11.14
CA VAL A 198 17.89 -3.92 -10.79
C VAL A 198 16.71 -4.80 -10.37
N GLY A 199 15.79 -4.31 -9.54
CA GLY A 199 14.57 -5.03 -9.16
C GLY A 199 13.69 -5.39 -10.36
N ALA A 200 13.56 -4.49 -11.34
CA ALA A 200 12.81 -4.73 -12.57
C ALA A 200 13.47 -5.79 -13.47
N LEU A 201 14.80 -5.76 -13.58
CA LEU A 201 15.58 -6.73 -14.35
C LEU A 201 15.58 -8.11 -13.69
N ALA A 202 15.84 -8.17 -12.37
CA ALA A 202 15.90 -9.41 -11.61
C ALA A 202 14.56 -10.16 -11.58
N THR A 203 13.44 -9.43 -11.67
CA THR A 203 12.10 -10.04 -11.67
C THR A 203 11.54 -10.32 -13.07
N ARG A 204 12.29 -10.03 -14.15
CA ARG A 204 11.79 -10.11 -15.54
C ARG A 204 11.31 -11.50 -15.99
N GLY A 205 11.79 -12.57 -15.36
CA GLY A 205 11.37 -13.95 -15.63
C GLY A 205 10.47 -14.59 -14.56
N GLY A 206 10.07 -13.84 -13.52
CA GLY A 206 9.50 -14.38 -12.28
C GLY A 206 7.97 -14.37 -12.16
N ASP A 207 7.20 -14.02 -13.19
CA ASP A 207 5.72 -13.89 -13.08
C ASP A 207 4.97 -15.24 -13.02
N TRP A 208 5.63 -16.32 -12.60
CA TRP A 208 5.05 -17.65 -12.44
C TRP A 208 3.99 -17.73 -11.33
N ALA A 209 3.97 -16.77 -10.39
CA ALA A 209 3.14 -16.85 -9.19
C ALA A 209 1.68 -16.39 -9.37
N ASP A 210 1.31 -15.59 -10.37
CA ASP A 210 -0.10 -15.17 -10.55
C ASP A 210 -0.96 -16.22 -11.26
N ARG A 211 -0.34 -17.24 -11.88
CA ARG A 211 -1.06 -18.47 -12.28
C ARG A 211 -1.62 -19.22 -11.06
N SER A 212 -1.13 -18.92 -9.86
CA SER A 212 -1.60 -19.54 -8.63
C SER A 212 -2.88 -18.91 -8.07
N ASP A 213 -3.38 -17.79 -8.59
CA ASP A 213 -4.72 -17.31 -8.22
C ASP A 213 -5.82 -18.14 -8.91
N ASP A 214 -5.53 -18.75 -10.08
CA ASP A 214 -6.32 -19.87 -10.63
C ASP A 214 -6.15 -21.14 -9.76
N VAL A 215 -4.94 -21.40 -9.26
CA VAL A 215 -4.69 -22.51 -8.31
C VAL A 215 -5.30 -22.22 -6.93
N ARG A 216 -5.56 -20.98 -6.53
CA ARG A 216 -6.28 -20.65 -5.29
C ARG A 216 -7.78 -20.74 -5.46
N SER A 217 -8.28 -20.57 -6.68
CA SER A 217 -9.62 -21.05 -7.03
C SER A 217 -9.69 -22.58 -6.88
N ALA A 218 -8.61 -23.31 -7.18
CA ALA A 218 -8.47 -24.73 -6.83
C ALA A 218 -8.14 -25.00 -5.34
N ALA A 219 -7.45 -24.11 -4.63
CA ALA A 219 -7.11 -24.23 -3.22
C ALA A 219 -8.25 -23.77 -2.30
N SER A 220 -9.30 -23.15 -2.86
CA SER A 220 -10.61 -23.05 -2.20
C SER A 220 -11.25 -24.43 -1.98
N LEU A 221 -10.72 -25.48 -2.62
CA LEU A 221 -11.01 -26.89 -2.33
C LEU A 221 -10.00 -27.53 -1.36
N SER A 222 -8.95 -26.80 -0.93
CA SER A 222 -7.95 -27.23 0.04
C SER A 222 -8.19 -26.54 1.39
N ALA A 223 -8.68 -27.33 2.34
CA ALA A 223 -9.22 -26.88 3.62
C ALA A 223 -8.36 -25.82 4.34
N PRO A 224 -8.94 -24.68 4.76
CA PRO A 224 -8.23 -23.68 5.57
C PRO A 224 -7.79 -24.28 6.92
N GLY A 225 -6.55 -24.03 7.35
CA GLY A 225 -6.14 -24.26 8.75
C GLY A 225 -4.73 -24.76 9.08
N SER A 226 -3.81 -25.04 8.14
CA SER A 226 -2.45 -25.56 8.46
C SER A 226 -1.32 -24.58 8.12
N LEU A 227 -0.34 -24.41 9.03
CA LEU A 227 0.82 -23.51 8.82
C LEU A 227 1.78 -24.01 7.71
N LEU A 228 1.90 -25.33 7.59
CA LEU A 228 2.61 -26.01 6.51
C LEU A 228 1.63 -26.94 5.80
N ASN A 229 1.48 -26.75 4.49
CA ASN A 229 0.82 -27.70 3.60
C ASN A 229 1.83 -28.29 2.63
N TRP A 230 1.81 -29.60 2.51
CA TRP A 230 2.51 -30.36 1.47
C TRP A 230 1.46 -30.92 0.51
N SER A 231 1.59 -30.60 -0.77
CA SER A 231 0.70 -31.12 -1.82
C SER A 231 1.51 -31.33 -3.09
N GLU A 232 1.44 -32.53 -3.67
CA GLU A 232 2.02 -32.87 -4.99
C GLU A 232 3.51 -32.54 -5.17
N GLY A 233 4.32 -32.56 -4.09
CA GLY A 233 5.76 -32.28 -4.17
C GLY A 233 6.18 -30.86 -3.81
N ASP A 234 5.22 -29.98 -3.50
CA ASP A 234 5.50 -28.60 -3.11
C ASP A 234 5.13 -28.29 -1.66
N TRP A 235 5.98 -27.50 -1.00
CA TRP A 235 5.73 -26.93 0.33
C TRP A 235 5.10 -25.54 0.20
N ALA A 236 3.95 -25.35 0.85
CA ALA A 236 3.32 -24.04 1.00
C ALA A 236 3.26 -23.65 2.48
N LEU A 237 3.79 -22.45 2.80
CA LEU A 237 3.61 -21.84 4.10
C LEU A 237 2.31 -21.02 4.08
N SER A 238 1.37 -21.36 4.96
CA SER A 238 0.10 -20.64 5.10
C SER A 238 0.03 -19.98 6.47
N THR A 239 -0.70 -18.87 6.58
CA THR A 239 -0.95 -18.23 7.88
C THR A 239 -1.98 -19.06 8.64
N PRO A 240 -1.67 -19.64 9.81
CA PRO A 240 -2.66 -20.35 10.60
C PRO A 240 -3.74 -19.36 11.02
N LEU A 241 -4.93 -19.48 10.44
CA LEU A 241 -6.09 -18.77 10.92
C LEU A 241 -6.67 -19.59 12.08
N PRO A 242 -6.88 -19.02 13.27
CA PRO A 242 -7.61 -19.71 14.33
C PRO A 242 -9.04 -19.90 13.84
N ILE A 243 -9.40 -21.15 13.50
CA ILE A 243 -10.77 -21.49 13.14
C ILE A 243 -11.45 -21.98 14.42
N PRO A 244 -12.53 -21.34 14.89
CA PRO A 244 -13.32 -21.90 15.97
C PRO A 244 -13.95 -23.20 15.48
N ALA A 245 -13.39 -24.34 15.90
CA ALA A 245 -13.95 -25.65 15.64
C ALA A 245 -14.86 -26.04 16.82
N ARG A 246 -16.15 -26.25 16.57
CA ARG A 246 -17.03 -26.94 17.52
C ARG A 246 -16.79 -28.43 17.38
N GLU A 247 -15.91 -28.97 18.20
CA GLU A 247 -15.75 -30.42 18.32
C GLU A 247 -16.55 -30.87 19.54
N ALA A 248 -17.56 -31.70 19.32
CA ALA A 248 -18.32 -32.33 20.39
C ALA A 248 -17.47 -33.44 21.02
N THR A 249 -16.43 -33.07 21.75
CA THR A 249 -15.74 -34.01 22.62
C THR A 249 -16.64 -34.28 23.83
N PRO A 250 -17.05 -35.54 24.08
CA PRO A 250 -17.81 -35.88 25.27
C PRO A 250 -16.92 -35.68 26.49
N VAL A 251 -17.02 -34.49 27.10
CA VAL A 251 -16.45 -34.24 28.41
C VAL A 251 -17.36 -34.96 29.40
N ASN A 252 -16.80 -35.95 30.10
CA ASN A 252 -17.44 -36.64 31.22
C ASN A 252 -17.88 -35.58 32.26
N GLY A 253 -19.12 -35.09 32.16
CA GLY A 253 -19.60 -33.95 32.96
C GLY A 253 -20.60 -32.99 32.31
N GLY A 254 -21.05 -33.21 31.06
CA GLY A 254 -22.28 -32.58 30.54
C GLY A 254 -22.23 -31.08 30.24
N ARG A 255 -21.03 -30.50 30.05
CA ARG A 255 -20.88 -29.11 29.56
C ARG A 255 -20.15 -29.09 28.23
N ASP A 256 -20.83 -28.59 27.20
CA ASP A 256 -20.22 -28.28 25.90
C ASP A 256 -19.21 -27.13 26.07
N GLY A 257 -17.93 -27.42 25.87
CA GLY A 257 -16.85 -26.42 25.88
C GLY A 257 -16.46 -26.00 24.46
N LEU A 258 -16.27 -24.69 24.24
CA LEU A 258 -15.65 -24.19 23.01
C LEU A 258 -14.13 -24.28 23.16
N ILE A 259 -13.48 -25.15 22.39
CA ILE A 259 -12.02 -25.30 22.39
C ILE A 259 -11.45 -24.66 21.11
N TRP A 260 -10.42 -23.82 21.27
CA TRP A 260 -9.65 -23.28 20.15
C TRP A 260 -8.54 -24.27 19.78
N LYS A 261 -8.60 -24.86 18.58
CA LYS A 261 -7.51 -25.70 18.04
C LYS A 261 -6.77 -24.94 16.94
N VAL A 262 -5.44 -24.98 16.98
CA VAL A 262 -4.57 -24.48 15.91
C VAL A 262 -3.88 -25.69 15.26
N PRO A 263 -4.32 -26.14 14.07
CA PRO A 263 -3.66 -27.24 13.37
C PRO A 263 -2.26 -26.81 12.91
N LEU A 264 -1.21 -27.43 13.46
CA LEU A 264 0.18 -27.07 13.11
C LEU A 264 0.65 -27.74 11.81
N LEU A 265 0.17 -28.96 11.51
CA LEU A 265 0.59 -29.74 10.35
C LEU A 265 -0.57 -30.58 9.81
N LYS A 266 -0.76 -30.60 8.49
CA LYS A 266 -1.68 -31.52 7.82
C LYS A 266 -1.01 -32.08 6.57
N VAL A 267 -0.82 -33.39 6.53
CA VAL A 267 -0.23 -34.11 5.39
C VAL A 267 -1.37 -34.76 4.62
N ARG A 268 -1.47 -34.50 3.32
CA ARG A 268 -2.42 -35.16 2.42
C ARG A 268 -1.60 -35.97 1.41
N PHE A 269 -1.85 -37.28 1.38
CA PHE A 269 -1.28 -38.19 0.38
C PHE A 269 -2.23 -38.29 -0.81
#